data_AF-A0A0F8B7Y0-F1
#
_entry.id   AF-A0A0F8B7Y0-F1
#
_cell.length_a   1.000
_cell.length_b   1.000
_cell.length_c   1.000
_cell.angle_alpha   90.00
_cell.angle_beta   90.00
_cell.angle_gamma   90.00
#
_symmetry.space_group_name_H-M   'P 1'
#
loop_
_entity.id
_entity.type
_entity.pdbx_description
1 polymer ?
#
loop_
_entity_poly.entity_id
_entity_poly.type
_entity_poly.pdbx_seq_one_letter_code
_entity_poly.pdbx_strand_id
1 'polypeptide(L)'
;MGIVDTAIRAAPEAAVIWATVCLGIEVLKNPITEALENRQGIQYVLGRIEWYWNLTSLLLDENKKNTAATVLRDALEESITQLFQQLLSYQIRSICLYRRNKVVGFIRDVFLIDDWAGQVNSIKKAEKAVQHDIEQYNTQESQQQMQKLNDSTAAMQANVANIHTAVQSLAEQQAKAREDDKNNECLRDLCVTDPRMDKKNIENKKGGLLRDSYKWILDHQGFKKFKNEADSRILWIKGDPGKGKTMLLCGIINELEEDQSTWETLAKLKSFPPGLDALYGQMLKEISESPHAQLYKEVIAKVLVVYRPITLEELRAMVEALKDFNIKDIEEIVASLLRAMAVLWHQWSSQMMDSD
;
A
#
# COMPACT_ATOMS: atom_id res chain seq x y z
N MET A 1 -0.25 19.46 -70.74
CA MET A 1 0.91 19.50 -69.84
C MET A 1 0.53 20.36 -68.62
N GLY A 2 -0.27 19.82 -67.69
CA GLY A 2 -0.87 20.67 -66.63
C GLY A 2 -1.75 19.96 -65.58
N ILE A 3 -1.63 18.64 -65.43
CA ILE A 3 -2.23 17.87 -64.32
C ILE A 3 -1.11 17.14 -63.57
N VAL A 4 -0.19 16.54 -64.33
CA VAL A 4 1.05 15.92 -63.82
C VAL A 4 1.92 16.92 -63.04
N ASP A 5 2.09 18.15 -63.53
CA ASP A 5 2.96 19.16 -62.90
C ASP A 5 2.46 19.59 -61.50
N THR A 6 1.13 19.65 -61.33
CA THR A 6 0.48 19.95 -60.05
C THR A 6 0.58 18.78 -59.08
N ALA A 7 0.47 17.54 -59.56
CA ALA A 7 0.64 16.34 -58.74
C ALA A 7 2.09 16.15 -58.26
N ILE A 8 3.08 16.45 -59.12
CA ILE A 8 4.51 16.35 -58.79
C ILE A 8 4.91 17.29 -57.65
N ARG A 9 4.31 18.50 -57.58
CA ARG A 9 4.57 19.46 -56.49
C ARG A 9 3.89 19.11 -55.16
N ALA A 10 2.86 18.27 -55.17
CA ALA A 10 2.10 17.93 -53.97
C ALA A 10 2.66 16.70 -53.22
N ALA A 11 3.35 15.80 -53.93
CA ALA A 11 4.06 14.66 -53.36
C ALA A 11 5.22 14.25 -54.30
N PRO A 12 6.45 14.74 -54.10
CA PRO A 12 7.61 14.36 -54.93
C PRO A 12 7.90 12.85 -54.89
N GLU A 13 7.46 12.15 -53.85
CA GLU A 13 7.51 10.69 -53.70
C GLU A 13 6.61 10.00 -54.73
N ALA A 14 5.38 10.51 -54.90
CA ALA A 14 4.45 10.02 -55.90
C ALA A 14 4.97 10.31 -57.33
N ALA A 15 5.68 11.41 -57.54
CA ALA A 15 6.29 11.75 -58.83
C ALA A 15 7.26 10.65 -59.34
N VAL A 16 8.08 10.09 -58.45
CA VAL A 16 9.01 9.00 -58.76
C VAL A 16 8.26 7.76 -59.27
N ILE A 17 7.19 7.39 -58.56
CA ILE A 17 6.38 6.21 -58.85
C ILE A 17 5.60 6.38 -60.15
N TRP A 18 4.99 7.55 -60.39
CA TRP A 18 4.35 7.86 -61.66
C TRP A 18 5.34 7.91 -62.84
N ALA A 19 6.58 8.39 -62.64
CA ALA A 19 7.63 8.30 -63.65
C ALA A 19 8.03 6.84 -63.96
N THR A 20 8.11 5.99 -62.93
CA THR A 20 8.42 4.56 -63.06
C THR A 20 7.34 3.80 -63.85
N VAL A 21 6.06 4.06 -63.55
CA VAL A 21 4.92 3.45 -64.23
C VAL A 21 4.84 3.91 -65.69
N CYS A 22 5.02 5.21 -65.96
CA CYS A 22 5.09 5.73 -67.33
C CYS A 22 6.22 5.08 -68.14
N LEU A 23 7.41 4.93 -67.55
CA LEU A 23 8.54 4.21 -68.16
C LEU A 23 8.18 2.78 -68.56
N GLY A 24 7.66 1.98 -67.62
CA GLY A 24 7.31 0.57 -67.90
C GLY A 24 6.36 0.41 -69.08
N ILE A 25 5.38 1.32 -69.20
CA ILE A 25 4.40 1.34 -70.28
C ILE A 25 5.04 1.72 -71.63
N GLU A 26 6.06 2.59 -71.66
CA GLU A 26 6.77 2.97 -72.89
C GLU A 26 7.77 1.88 -73.34
N VAL A 27 8.51 1.29 -72.39
CA VAL A 27 9.47 0.20 -72.66
C VAL A 27 8.79 -1.02 -73.26
N LEU A 28 7.68 -1.46 -72.67
CA LEU A 28 6.94 -2.66 -73.11
C LEU A 28 6.28 -2.49 -74.49
N LYS A 29 6.14 -1.26 -75.00
CA LYS A 29 5.55 -0.97 -76.32
C LYS A 29 6.56 -1.01 -77.46
N ASN A 30 7.87 -0.98 -77.22
CA ASN A 30 8.87 -0.79 -78.26
C ASN A 30 9.92 -1.92 -78.31
N PRO A 31 9.67 -3.03 -79.03
CA PRO A 31 10.42 -4.26 -78.84
C PRO A 31 11.88 -4.28 -79.34
N ILE A 32 12.31 -3.44 -80.30
CA ILE A 32 13.40 -3.84 -81.23
C ILE A 32 14.79 -3.15 -81.09
N THR A 33 15.00 -2.05 -80.32
CA THR A 33 16.26 -1.26 -80.45
C THR A 33 17.07 -0.89 -79.18
N GLU A 34 16.86 -1.51 -78.01
CA GLU A 34 17.54 -1.04 -76.76
C GLU A 34 18.12 -2.15 -75.87
N ALA A 35 19.09 -1.77 -75.02
CA ALA A 35 19.95 -2.66 -74.24
C ALA A 35 19.18 -3.59 -73.28
N LEU A 36 19.45 -4.89 -73.36
CA LEU A 36 18.78 -5.94 -72.59
C LEU A 36 18.86 -5.72 -71.06
N GLU A 37 20.01 -5.27 -70.57
CA GLU A 37 20.25 -5.00 -69.14
C GLU A 37 19.36 -3.88 -68.60
N ASN A 38 19.10 -2.84 -69.39
CA ASN A 38 18.19 -1.76 -69.00
C ASN A 38 16.76 -2.30 -68.83
N ARG A 39 16.27 -3.11 -69.79
CA ARG A 39 14.92 -3.72 -69.70
C ARG A 39 14.77 -4.62 -68.48
N GLN A 40 15.78 -5.45 -68.20
CA GLN A 40 15.80 -6.31 -67.01
C GLN A 40 15.84 -5.50 -65.71
N GLY A 41 16.58 -4.40 -65.67
CA GLY A 41 16.62 -3.49 -64.51
C GLY A 41 15.31 -2.73 -64.29
N ILE A 42 14.62 -2.29 -65.35
CA ILE A 42 13.30 -1.67 -65.26
C ILE A 42 12.27 -2.69 -64.73
N GLN A 43 12.30 -3.93 -65.23
CA GLN A 43 11.47 -5.01 -64.69
C GLN A 43 11.75 -5.27 -63.20
N TYR A 44 13.01 -5.23 -62.78
CA TYR A 44 13.40 -5.35 -61.38
C TYR A 44 12.85 -4.22 -60.50
N VAL A 45 13.04 -2.96 -60.92
CA VAL A 45 12.57 -1.77 -60.18
C VAL A 45 11.04 -1.74 -60.10
N LEU A 46 10.33 -2.05 -61.20
CA LEU A 46 8.87 -2.16 -61.21
C LEU A 46 8.37 -3.26 -60.26
N GLY A 47 9.06 -4.40 -60.19
CA GLY A 47 8.75 -5.50 -59.28
C GLY A 47 8.93 -5.17 -57.79
N ARG A 48 9.45 -3.98 -57.44
CA ARG A 48 9.66 -3.53 -56.06
C ARG A 48 8.94 -2.22 -55.71
N ILE A 49 8.06 -1.74 -56.59
CA ILE A 49 7.40 -0.43 -56.44
C ILE A 49 6.54 -0.30 -55.17
N GLU A 50 5.87 -1.37 -54.75
CA GLU A 50 5.12 -1.43 -53.48
C GLU A 50 6.04 -1.35 -52.25
N TRP A 51 7.23 -1.94 -52.32
CA TRP A 51 8.20 -1.86 -51.23
C TRP A 51 8.76 -0.44 -51.10
N TYR A 52 9.12 0.23 -52.21
CA TYR A 52 9.54 1.63 -52.17
C TYR A 52 8.44 2.58 -51.66
N TRP A 53 7.17 2.32 -52.00
CA TRP A 53 6.03 3.09 -51.47
C TRP A 53 5.91 2.97 -49.95
N ASN A 54 6.05 1.74 -49.42
CA ASN A 54 5.99 1.50 -47.98
C ASN A 54 7.20 2.10 -47.22
N LEU A 55 8.35 2.35 -47.86
CA LEU A 55 9.45 3.08 -47.22
C LEU A 55 9.10 4.54 -46.90
N THR A 56 8.29 5.20 -47.74
CA THR A 56 7.93 6.61 -47.49
C THR A 56 7.00 6.79 -46.30
N SER A 57 6.18 5.80 -45.96
CA SER A 57 5.34 5.86 -44.75
C SER A 57 6.17 5.78 -43.47
N LEU A 58 7.34 5.12 -43.50
CA LEU A 58 8.28 5.05 -42.37
C LEU A 58 8.98 6.39 -42.09
N LEU A 59 9.20 7.22 -43.13
CA LEU A 59 9.78 8.56 -42.97
C LEU A 59 8.76 9.61 -42.50
N LEU A 60 7.51 9.47 -42.93
CA LEU A 60 6.45 10.46 -42.71
C LEU A 60 5.74 10.34 -41.34
N ASP A 61 5.97 9.28 -40.56
CA ASP A 61 5.36 9.11 -39.24
C ASP A 61 6.06 9.98 -38.17
N GLU A 62 5.53 11.19 -37.97
CA GLU A 62 6.01 12.12 -36.95
C GLU A 62 5.92 11.60 -35.50
N ASN A 63 5.12 10.56 -35.23
CA ASN A 63 4.89 10.08 -33.86
C ASN A 63 6.10 9.35 -33.25
N LYS A 64 7.11 8.97 -34.04
CA LYS A 64 8.29 8.21 -33.57
C LYS A 64 9.45 9.07 -33.03
N LYS A 65 9.17 10.23 -32.42
CA LYS A 65 10.19 11.12 -31.81
C LYS A 65 10.67 10.61 -30.43
N ASN A 66 11.20 9.37 -30.37
CA ASN A 66 11.94 8.87 -29.20
C ASN A 66 13.43 9.23 -29.32
N THR A 67 13.96 9.98 -28.36
CA THR A 67 15.32 10.57 -28.38
C THR A 67 16.47 9.54 -28.40
N ALA A 68 16.21 8.28 -28.04
CA ALA A 68 17.23 7.23 -27.89
C ALA A 68 17.42 6.35 -29.15
N ALA A 69 16.72 6.64 -30.24
CA ALA A 69 16.88 5.98 -31.54
C ALA A 69 17.18 6.97 -32.69
N THR A 70 17.50 8.22 -32.38
CA THR A 70 17.79 9.29 -33.36
C THR A 70 18.89 8.89 -34.32
N VAL A 71 20.06 8.46 -33.83
CA VAL A 71 21.20 8.05 -34.69
C VAL A 71 20.83 6.94 -35.69
N LEU A 72 20.03 5.95 -35.27
CA LEU A 72 19.57 4.87 -36.16
C LEU A 72 18.51 5.35 -37.15
N ARG A 73 17.65 6.29 -36.74
CA ARG A 73 16.68 6.96 -37.63
C ARG A 73 17.40 7.81 -38.67
N ASP A 74 18.38 8.60 -38.26
CA ASP A 74 19.13 9.51 -39.14
C ASP A 74 19.91 8.69 -40.20
N ALA A 75 20.50 7.56 -39.80
CA ALA A 75 21.13 6.60 -40.71
C ALA A 75 20.11 5.96 -41.68
N LEU A 76 18.93 5.56 -41.19
CA LEU A 76 17.85 5.03 -42.02
C LEU A 76 17.33 6.07 -43.03
N GLU A 77 17.18 7.32 -42.62
CA GLU A 77 16.78 8.45 -43.47
C GLU A 77 17.84 8.73 -44.54
N GLU A 78 19.13 8.67 -44.19
CA GLU A 78 20.22 8.75 -45.15
C GLU A 78 20.18 7.59 -46.16
N SER A 79 20.08 6.34 -45.71
CA SER A 79 20.01 5.15 -46.57
C SER A 79 18.80 5.19 -47.52
N ILE A 80 17.63 5.61 -47.04
CA ILE A 80 16.43 5.75 -47.89
C ILE A 80 16.63 6.89 -48.91
N THR A 81 17.22 8.02 -48.49
CA THR A 81 17.53 9.14 -49.39
C THR A 81 18.52 8.73 -50.48
N GLN A 82 19.58 8.00 -50.12
CA GLN A 82 20.55 7.45 -51.08
C GLN A 82 19.87 6.48 -52.06
N LEU A 83 19.00 5.59 -51.59
CA LEU A 83 18.21 4.69 -52.45
C LEU A 83 17.36 5.47 -53.45
N PHE A 84 16.60 6.48 -53.01
CA PHE A 84 15.78 7.30 -53.92
C PHE A 84 16.61 8.11 -54.93
N GLN A 85 17.80 8.59 -54.55
CA GLN A 85 18.74 9.22 -55.50
C GLN A 85 19.20 8.25 -56.59
N GLN A 86 19.54 6.99 -56.23
CA GLN A 86 19.91 5.97 -57.21
C GLN A 86 18.75 5.61 -58.13
N LEU A 87 17.54 5.42 -57.57
CA LEU A 87 16.31 5.13 -58.32
C LEU A 87 15.97 6.25 -59.32
N LEU A 88 15.96 7.51 -58.87
CA LEU A 88 15.69 8.67 -59.72
C LEU A 88 16.74 8.82 -60.83
N SER A 89 18.03 8.67 -60.52
CA SER A 89 19.10 8.71 -61.52
C SER A 89 18.92 7.64 -62.60
N TYR A 90 18.65 6.39 -62.18
CA TYR A 90 18.41 5.26 -63.07
C TYR A 90 17.16 5.46 -63.94
N GLN A 91 16.07 5.94 -63.36
CA GLN A 91 14.82 6.23 -64.07
C GLN A 91 15.01 7.35 -65.08
N ILE A 92 15.57 8.50 -64.69
CA ILE A 92 15.82 9.64 -65.61
C ILE A 92 16.71 9.21 -66.78
N ARG A 93 17.79 8.45 -66.52
CA ARG A 93 18.65 7.89 -67.57
C ARG A 93 17.88 6.96 -68.50
N SER A 94 16.98 6.14 -67.95
CA SER A 94 16.10 5.29 -68.74
C SER A 94 15.15 6.11 -69.61
N ILE A 95 14.47 7.16 -69.10
CA ILE A 95 13.56 8.01 -69.92
C ILE A 95 14.34 8.64 -71.08
N CYS A 96 15.56 9.11 -70.80
CA CYS A 96 16.45 9.69 -71.79
C CYS A 96 16.94 8.68 -72.85
N LEU A 97 16.89 7.38 -72.59
CA LEU A 97 17.17 6.32 -73.58
C LEU A 97 15.98 6.14 -74.52
N TYR A 98 14.81 5.76 -74.00
CA TYR A 98 13.60 5.48 -74.79
C TYR A 98 13.08 6.69 -75.58
N ARG A 99 13.31 7.92 -75.07
CA ARG A 99 12.93 9.16 -75.76
C ARG A 99 13.92 9.57 -76.86
N ARG A 100 15.09 8.92 -76.99
CA ARG A 100 16.16 9.31 -77.93
C ARG A 100 15.89 8.81 -79.36
N ASN A 101 14.78 9.26 -79.94
CA ASN A 101 14.65 9.24 -81.39
C ASN A 101 13.94 10.50 -81.91
N LYS A 102 14.51 11.12 -82.96
CA LYS A 102 14.19 12.45 -83.51
C LYS A 102 14.54 13.66 -82.60
N VAL A 103 15.84 14.02 -82.54
CA VAL A 103 16.40 15.37 -82.83
C VAL A 103 17.92 15.37 -82.56
N VAL A 104 18.69 15.83 -83.56
CA VAL A 104 20.18 15.97 -83.62
C VAL A 104 20.99 14.69 -83.39
N GLY A 105 21.68 14.26 -84.44
CA GLY A 105 22.69 13.21 -84.37
C GLY A 105 24.05 13.70 -83.87
N PHE A 106 24.91 12.75 -83.55
CA PHE A 106 26.37 12.91 -83.46
C PHE A 106 26.94 13.91 -82.45
N ILE A 107 26.41 13.90 -81.21
CA ILE A 107 27.22 14.29 -80.04
C ILE A 107 27.16 13.19 -78.96
N ARG A 108 28.36 12.78 -78.52
CA ARG A 108 28.69 11.92 -77.36
C ARG A 108 28.40 10.40 -77.46
N ASP A 109 29.10 9.75 -78.39
CA ASP A 109 29.21 8.27 -78.51
C ASP A 109 30.38 7.63 -77.71
N VAL A 110 30.97 8.32 -76.71
CA VAL A 110 32.32 7.93 -76.23
C VAL A 110 32.47 7.56 -74.73
N PHE A 111 31.49 7.74 -73.80
CA PHE A 111 31.86 7.53 -72.37
C PHE A 111 30.84 7.15 -71.27
N LEU A 112 29.50 7.31 -71.37
CA LEU A 112 28.72 7.60 -70.12
C LEU A 112 27.45 6.81 -69.72
N ILE A 113 26.78 5.99 -70.54
CA ILE A 113 25.51 5.35 -70.11
C ILE A 113 25.31 3.91 -70.67
N ASP A 114 26.23 3.00 -70.37
CA ASP A 114 26.03 1.55 -70.63
C ASP A 114 26.21 0.63 -69.41
N ASP A 115 26.72 1.13 -68.28
CA ASP A 115 26.80 0.35 -67.03
C ASP A 115 25.42 0.26 -66.34
N TRP A 116 24.49 -0.42 -66.99
CA TRP A 116 23.14 -0.66 -66.49
C TRP A 116 23.17 -1.74 -65.41
N ALA A 117 23.97 -2.80 -65.58
CA ALA A 117 24.24 -3.80 -64.55
C ALA A 117 24.78 -3.17 -63.25
N GLY A 118 25.77 -2.28 -63.31
CA GLY A 118 26.33 -1.60 -62.14
C GLY A 118 25.34 -0.64 -61.48
N GLN A 119 24.52 0.09 -62.24
CA GLN A 119 23.45 0.93 -61.66
C GLN A 119 22.37 0.09 -60.95
N VAL A 120 21.93 -1.03 -61.54
CA VAL A 120 20.99 -1.95 -60.87
C VAL A 120 21.61 -2.60 -59.64
N ASN A 121 22.91 -2.91 -59.66
CA ASN A 121 23.65 -3.39 -58.49
C ASN A 121 23.82 -2.31 -57.42
N SER A 122 23.98 -1.03 -57.80
CA SER A 122 23.98 0.12 -56.87
C SER A 122 22.64 0.24 -56.14
N ILE A 123 21.52 0.17 -56.88
CA ILE A 123 20.17 0.11 -56.30
C ILE A 123 20.06 -1.06 -55.33
N LYS A 124 20.38 -2.30 -55.76
CA LYS A 124 20.35 -3.50 -54.90
C LYS A 124 21.22 -3.40 -53.65
N LYS A 125 22.31 -2.62 -53.70
CA LYS A 125 23.17 -2.36 -52.54
C LYS A 125 22.50 -1.37 -51.58
N ALA A 126 21.91 -0.29 -52.10
CA ALA A 126 21.15 0.68 -51.31
C ALA A 126 19.90 0.05 -50.67
N GLU A 127 19.18 -0.83 -51.38
CA GLU A 127 18.06 -1.59 -50.82
C GLU A 127 18.47 -2.47 -49.63
N LYS A 128 19.65 -3.11 -49.70
CA LYS A 128 20.20 -3.90 -48.59
C LYS A 128 20.61 -3.03 -47.40
N ALA A 129 21.12 -1.82 -47.63
CA ALA A 129 21.42 -0.87 -46.56
C ALA A 129 20.13 -0.46 -45.84
N VAL A 130 19.11 -0.01 -46.58
CA VAL A 130 17.78 0.32 -46.04
C VAL A 130 17.19 -0.85 -45.25
N GLN A 131 17.21 -2.07 -45.78
CA GLN A 131 16.69 -3.25 -45.07
C GLN A 131 17.44 -3.51 -43.75
N HIS A 132 18.76 -3.36 -43.74
CA HIS A 132 19.58 -3.54 -42.54
C HIS A 132 19.27 -2.49 -41.46
N ASP A 133 19.16 -1.23 -41.86
CA ASP A 133 18.91 -0.11 -40.95
C ASP A 133 17.49 -0.18 -40.37
N ILE A 134 16.50 -0.63 -41.15
CA ILE A 134 15.13 -0.94 -40.67
C ILE A 134 15.17 -2.04 -39.60
N GLU A 135 15.91 -3.13 -39.82
CA GLU A 135 15.99 -4.24 -38.88
C GLU A 135 16.67 -3.83 -37.56
N GLN A 136 17.74 -3.03 -37.62
CA GLN A 136 18.38 -2.45 -36.43
C GLN A 136 17.46 -1.49 -35.68
N TYR A 137 16.83 -0.55 -36.39
CA TYR A 137 15.92 0.45 -35.81
C TYR A 137 14.75 -0.22 -35.10
N ASN A 138 14.04 -1.15 -35.77
CA ASN A 138 12.89 -1.85 -35.20
C ASN A 138 13.27 -2.71 -33.99
N THR A 139 14.44 -3.35 -34.01
CA THR A 139 14.95 -4.13 -32.87
C THR A 139 15.18 -3.24 -31.65
N GLN A 140 15.84 -2.10 -31.84
CA GLN A 140 16.13 -1.15 -30.76
C GLN A 140 14.85 -0.47 -30.23
N GLU A 141 13.92 -0.09 -31.11
CA GLU A 141 12.62 0.48 -30.72
C GLU A 141 11.82 -0.51 -29.85
N SER A 142 11.72 -1.77 -30.28
CA SER A 142 11.02 -2.84 -29.55
C SER A 142 11.62 -3.09 -28.15
N GLN A 143 12.96 -3.13 -28.05
CA GLN A 143 13.65 -3.29 -26.76
C GLN A 143 13.37 -2.12 -25.80
N GLN A 144 13.40 -0.88 -26.29
CA GLN A 144 13.11 0.31 -25.47
C GLN A 144 11.65 0.36 -25.00
N GLN A 145 10.69 -0.05 -25.83
CA GLN A 145 9.29 -0.17 -25.42
C GLN A 145 9.11 -1.23 -24.33
N MET A 146 9.73 -2.40 -24.50
CA MET A 146 9.71 -3.47 -23.50
C MET A 146 10.32 -3.03 -22.16
N GLN A 147 11.44 -2.30 -22.19
CA GLN A 147 12.07 -1.77 -20.98
C GLN A 147 11.17 -0.77 -20.24
N LYS A 148 10.58 0.21 -20.95
CA LYS A 148 9.63 1.17 -20.36
C LYS A 148 8.40 0.48 -19.74
N LEU A 149 7.89 -0.58 -20.37
CA LEU A 149 6.81 -1.41 -19.81
C LEU A 149 7.24 -2.16 -18.56
N ASN A 150 8.45 -2.74 -18.56
CA ASN A 150 9.00 -3.43 -17.40
C ASN A 150 9.23 -2.48 -16.21
N ASP A 151 9.82 -1.31 -16.44
CA ASP A 151 10.04 -0.27 -15.43
C ASP A 151 8.71 0.24 -14.84
N SER A 152 7.70 0.44 -15.70
CA SER A 152 6.34 0.82 -15.28
C SER A 152 5.67 -0.29 -14.47
N THR A 153 5.89 -1.55 -14.84
CA THR A 153 5.37 -2.72 -14.12
C THR A 153 6.02 -2.85 -12.74
N ALA A 154 7.34 -2.67 -12.65
CA ALA A 154 8.07 -2.66 -11.38
C ALA A 154 7.61 -1.52 -10.46
N ALA A 155 7.39 -0.32 -11.00
CA ALA A 155 6.82 0.81 -10.25
C ALA A 155 5.39 0.51 -9.76
N MET A 156 4.55 -0.11 -10.59
CA MET A 156 3.21 -0.53 -10.18
C MET A 156 3.25 -1.60 -9.09
N GLN A 157 4.15 -2.57 -9.20
CA GLN A 157 4.33 -3.63 -8.20
C GLN A 157 4.82 -3.08 -6.85
N ALA A 158 5.74 -2.10 -6.86
CA ALA A 158 6.16 -1.38 -5.66
C ALA A 158 5.00 -0.61 -5.01
N ASN A 159 4.16 0.06 -5.80
CA ASN A 159 2.96 0.74 -5.30
C ASN A 159 1.95 -0.24 -4.68
N VAL A 160 1.72 -1.41 -5.30
CA VAL A 160 0.85 -2.46 -4.74
C VAL A 160 1.42 -3.02 -3.43
N ALA A 161 2.73 -3.24 -3.33
CA ALA A 161 3.38 -3.66 -2.10
C ALA A 161 3.24 -2.62 -0.97
N ASN A 162 3.43 -1.33 -1.29
CA ASN A 162 3.24 -0.23 -0.33
C ASN A 162 1.79 -0.14 0.16
N ILE A 163 0.80 -0.30 -0.74
CA ILE A 163 -0.62 -0.35 -0.39
C ILE A 163 -0.91 -1.55 0.52
N HIS A 164 -0.37 -2.72 0.22
CA HIS A 164 -0.56 -3.93 1.05
C HIS A 164 -0.05 -3.71 2.49
N THR A 165 1.17 -3.20 2.65
CA THR A 165 1.75 -2.86 3.96
C THR A 165 0.94 -1.80 4.71
N ALA A 166 0.43 -0.77 4.01
CA ALA A 166 -0.42 0.26 4.61
C ALA A 166 -1.79 -0.29 5.06
N VAL A 167 -2.41 -1.16 4.26
CA VAL A 167 -3.68 -1.82 4.61
C VAL A 167 -3.50 -2.77 5.79
N GLN A 168 -2.41 -3.54 5.82
CA GLN A 168 -2.15 -4.46 6.93
C GLN A 168 -1.87 -3.72 8.25
N SER A 169 -1.00 -2.71 8.23
CA SER A 169 -0.73 -1.90 9.44
C SER A 169 -1.96 -1.14 9.94
N LEU A 170 -2.84 -0.67 9.04
CA LEU A 170 -4.14 -0.11 9.41
C LEU A 170 -5.08 -1.15 10.05
N ALA A 171 -5.11 -2.38 9.53
CA ALA A 171 -5.91 -3.46 10.09
C ALA A 171 -5.43 -3.87 11.50
N GLU A 172 -4.11 -3.95 11.71
CA GLU A 172 -3.48 -4.22 13.01
C GLU A 172 -3.79 -3.09 14.02
N GLN A 173 -3.67 -1.83 13.61
CA GLN A 173 -4.06 -0.67 14.45
C GLN A 173 -5.55 -0.68 14.80
N GLN A 174 -6.45 -1.00 13.86
CA GLN A 174 -7.88 -1.11 14.13
C GLN A 174 -8.22 -2.28 15.04
N ALA A 175 -7.53 -3.42 14.91
CA ALA A 175 -7.71 -4.57 15.79
C ALA A 175 -7.32 -4.21 17.23
N LYS A 176 -6.15 -3.57 17.41
CA LYS A 176 -5.69 -3.10 18.72
C LYS A 176 -6.65 -2.06 19.33
N ALA A 177 -7.05 -1.04 18.56
CA ALA A 177 -7.97 -0.01 19.06
C ALA A 177 -9.32 -0.60 19.54
N ARG A 178 -9.85 -1.63 18.87
CA ARG A 178 -11.06 -2.33 19.31
C ARG A 178 -10.86 -3.16 20.59
N GLU A 179 -9.67 -3.70 20.80
CA GLU A 179 -9.31 -4.42 22.02
C GLU A 179 -9.13 -3.44 23.19
N ASP A 180 -8.45 -2.32 22.95
CA ASP A 180 -8.31 -1.21 23.91
C ASP A 180 -9.70 -0.64 24.29
N ASP A 181 -10.62 -0.44 23.34
CA ASP A 181 -12.00 0.00 23.60
C ASP A 181 -12.79 -0.97 24.49
N LYS A 182 -12.71 -2.29 24.22
CA LYS A 182 -13.31 -3.34 25.05
C LYS A 182 -12.73 -3.37 26.47
N ASN A 183 -11.41 -3.25 26.59
CA ASN A 183 -10.74 -3.22 27.89
C ASN A 183 -11.14 -1.97 28.68
N ASN A 184 -11.22 -0.81 28.03
CA ASN A 184 -11.72 0.43 28.63
C ASN A 184 -13.21 0.33 29.04
N GLU A 185 -14.05 -0.40 28.30
CA GLU A 185 -15.42 -0.71 28.70
C GLU A 185 -15.46 -1.57 29.97
N CYS A 186 -14.70 -2.67 30.01
CA CYS A 186 -14.60 -3.51 31.21
C CYS A 186 -14.07 -2.72 32.42
N LEU A 187 -13.08 -1.84 32.24
CA LEU A 187 -12.56 -0.99 33.30
C LEU A 187 -13.60 0.03 33.80
N ARG A 188 -14.46 0.57 32.93
CA ARG A 188 -15.59 1.43 33.35
C ARG A 188 -16.60 0.67 34.20
N ASP A 189 -16.90 -0.59 33.87
CA ASP A 189 -17.81 -1.43 34.65
C ASP A 189 -17.21 -1.84 36.01
N LEU A 190 -15.89 -2.03 36.08
CA LEU A 190 -15.17 -2.30 37.34
C LEU A 190 -15.07 -1.05 38.22
N CYS A 191 -15.00 0.14 37.62
CA CYS A 191 -14.81 1.42 38.30
C CYS A 191 -15.96 2.40 38.04
N VAL A 192 -17.21 1.95 38.24
CA VAL A 192 -18.44 2.78 38.06
C VAL A 192 -18.37 4.11 38.80
N THR A 193 -17.75 4.13 39.99
CA THR A 193 -17.32 5.35 40.69
C THR A 193 -15.94 5.16 41.32
N ASP A 194 -15.25 6.26 41.65
CA ASP A 194 -14.08 6.23 42.54
C ASP A 194 -14.56 6.56 43.98
N PRO A 195 -14.54 5.58 44.92
CA PRO A 195 -15.03 5.80 46.28
C PRO A 195 -14.33 6.94 47.03
N ARG A 196 -13.07 7.25 46.68
CA ARG A 196 -12.30 8.36 47.26
C ARG A 196 -12.84 9.71 46.77
N MET A 197 -13.22 9.77 45.49
CA MET A 197 -13.86 10.95 44.90
C MET A 197 -15.28 11.13 45.45
N ASP A 198 -16.05 10.05 45.60
CA ASP A 198 -17.39 10.08 46.20
C ASP A 198 -17.35 10.56 47.66
N LYS A 199 -16.43 10.01 48.47
CA LYS A 199 -16.14 10.46 49.84
C LYS A 199 -15.81 11.96 49.88
N LYS A 200 -14.86 12.43 49.05
CA LYS A 200 -14.48 13.84 48.95
C LYS A 200 -15.65 14.74 48.52
N ASN A 201 -16.49 14.28 47.59
CA ASN A 201 -17.69 14.97 47.17
C ASN A 201 -18.73 15.07 48.31
N ILE A 202 -18.89 14.02 49.12
CA ILE A 202 -19.77 14.00 50.29
C ILE A 202 -19.25 14.98 51.36
N GLU A 203 -17.95 14.99 51.63
CA GLU A 203 -17.32 15.92 52.59
C GLU A 203 -17.51 17.38 52.16
N ASN A 204 -17.17 17.72 50.91
CA ASN A 204 -17.32 19.07 50.36
C ASN A 204 -18.78 19.55 50.42
N LYS A 205 -19.75 18.71 50.02
CA LYS A 205 -21.19 19.03 50.08
C LYS A 205 -21.72 19.23 51.51
N LYS A 206 -20.98 18.80 52.54
CA LYS A 206 -21.36 18.90 53.96
C LYS A 206 -20.53 19.91 54.76
N GLY A 207 -19.74 20.75 54.07
CA GLY A 207 -18.95 21.81 54.71
C GLY A 207 -17.54 21.38 55.15
N GLY A 208 -17.05 20.25 54.65
CA GLY A 208 -15.74 19.69 55.01
C GLY A 208 -15.79 18.76 56.23
N LEU A 209 -14.67 18.10 56.50
CA LEU A 209 -14.53 17.11 57.56
C LEU A 209 -13.78 17.73 58.77
N LEU A 210 -14.41 17.72 59.94
CA LEU A 210 -13.82 18.25 61.18
C LEU A 210 -13.26 17.11 62.05
N ARG A 211 -11.94 17.06 62.26
CA ARG A 211 -11.29 15.98 63.03
C ARG A 211 -11.82 15.83 64.46
N ASP A 212 -12.10 16.93 65.13
CA ASP A 212 -12.66 16.93 66.49
C ASP A 212 -14.03 16.25 66.61
N SER A 213 -14.79 16.15 65.50
CA SER A 213 -16.11 15.49 65.49
C SER A 213 -16.03 13.95 65.51
N TYR A 214 -14.91 13.36 65.10
CA TYR A 214 -14.73 11.91 65.02
C TYR A 214 -13.59 11.35 65.86
N LYS A 215 -12.56 12.14 66.23
CA LYS A 215 -11.35 11.63 66.91
C LYS A 215 -11.61 10.76 68.15
N TRP A 216 -12.71 10.97 68.85
CA TRP A 216 -13.12 10.18 70.01
C TRP A 216 -13.31 8.68 69.69
N ILE A 217 -13.66 8.33 68.46
CA ILE A 217 -13.91 6.93 68.09
C ILE A 217 -12.60 6.14 67.94
N LEU A 218 -11.49 6.83 67.65
CA LEU A 218 -10.17 6.23 67.48
C LEU A 218 -9.68 5.56 68.76
N ASP A 219 -10.08 6.12 69.91
CA ASP A 219 -9.78 5.53 71.22
C ASP A 219 -10.80 4.50 71.70
N HIS A 220 -11.97 4.43 71.06
CA HIS A 220 -13.06 3.56 71.47
C HIS A 220 -12.72 2.08 71.28
N GLN A 221 -12.98 1.26 72.29
CA GLN A 221 -12.66 -0.17 72.30
C GLN A 221 -13.25 -0.91 71.09
N GLY A 222 -14.50 -0.61 70.71
CA GLY A 222 -15.13 -1.21 69.53
C GLY A 222 -14.41 -0.90 68.20
N PHE A 223 -13.79 0.28 68.08
CA PHE A 223 -12.99 0.62 66.89
C PHE A 223 -11.63 -0.09 66.90
N LYS A 224 -10.95 -0.10 68.07
CA LYS A 224 -9.67 -0.81 68.24
C LYS A 224 -9.81 -2.32 67.95
N LYS A 225 -10.91 -2.94 68.39
CA LYS A 225 -11.28 -4.31 68.00
C LYS A 225 -11.51 -4.44 66.50
N PHE A 226 -12.37 -3.59 65.92
CA PHE A 226 -12.66 -3.59 64.48
C PHE A 226 -11.42 -3.49 63.58
N LYS A 227 -10.46 -2.65 63.97
CA LYS A 227 -9.23 -2.40 63.23
C LYS A 227 -8.21 -3.54 63.36
N ASN A 228 -8.05 -4.10 64.57
CA ASN A 228 -6.90 -4.96 64.90
C ASN A 228 -7.24 -6.45 65.09
N GLU A 229 -8.49 -6.83 65.41
CA GLU A 229 -8.88 -8.22 65.68
C GLU A 229 -9.48 -8.87 64.43
N ALA A 230 -8.89 -9.99 63.97
CA ALA A 230 -9.29 -10.69 62.74
C ALA A 230 -10.75 -11.20 62.76
N ASP A 231 -11.26 -11.52 63.94
CA ASP A 231 -12.62 -12.04 64.18
C ASP A 231 -13.65 -10.92 64.43
N SER A 232 -13.21 -9.70 64.76
CA SER A 232 -14.09 -8.57 65.09
C SER A 232 -14.38 -7.71 63.86
N ARG A 233 -14.96 -8.27 62.81
CA ARG A 233 -15.00 -7.60 61.50
C ARG A 233 -16.02 -6.46 61.36
N ILE A 234 -16.93 -6.27 62.31
CA ILE A 234 -18.06 -5.35 62.19
C ILE A 234 -17.98 -4.21 63.22
N LEU A 235 -18.04 -2.96 62.77
CA LEU A 235 -18.17 -1.78 63.62
C LEU A 235 -19.61 -1.25 63.61
N TRP A 236 -20.35 -1.45 64.70
CA TRP A 236 -21.73 -0.98 64.81
C TRP A 236 -21.81 0.47 65.31
N ILE A 237 -22.23 1.40 64.44
CA ILE A 237 -22.40 2.82 64.77
C ILE A 237 -23.89 3.18 64.81
N LYS A 238 -24.44 3.41 66.00
CA LYS A 238 -25.83 3.84 66.22
C LYS A 238 -25.91 5.33 66.51
N GLY A 239 -26.91 6.00 65.95
CA GLY A 239 -27.25 7.40 66.23
C GLY A 239 -28.41 7.88 65.36
N ASP A 240 -29.07 8.97 65.77
CA ASP A 240 -30.28 9.47 65.10
C ASP A 240 -30.00 10.01 63.68
N PRO A 241 -31.03 10.23 62.85
CA PRO A 241 -30.91 11.01 61.62
C PRO A 241 -30.24 12.38 61.87
N GLY A 242 -29.43 12.85 60.93
CA GLY A 242 -28.72 14.14 61.04
C GLY A 242 -27.50 14.19 61.97
N LYS A 243 -27.27 13.19 62.84
CA LYS A 243 -26.16 13.19 63.84
C LYS A 243 -24.75 12.93 63.27
N GLY A 244 -24.47 13.31 62.02
CA GLY A 244 -23.11 13.26 61.46
C GLY A 244 -22.52 11.86 61.15
N LYS A 245 -23.28 10.76 61.26
CA LYS A 245 -22.79 9.38 61.02
C LYS A 245 -21.94 9.20 59.76
N THR A 246 -22.31 9.82 58.63
CA THR A 246 -21.52 9.76 57.39
C THR A 246 -20.17 10.47 57.52
N MET A 247 -20.10 11.60 58.22
CA MET A 247 -18.85 12.35 58.43
C MET A 247 -17.93 11.61 59.40
N LEU A 248 -18.50 10.95 60.41
CA LEU A 248 -17.78 10.02 61.28
C LEU A 248 -17.13 8.88 60.47
N LEU A 249 -17.86 8.29 59.51
CA LEU A 249 -17.31 7.29 58.59
C LEU A 249 -16.21 7.87 57.69
N CYS A 250 -16.38 9.06 57.11
CA CYS A 250 -15.32 9.74 56.35
C CYS A 250 -14.01 9.88 57.16
N GLY A 251 -14.11 10.30 58.42
CA GLY A 251 -12.97 10.41 59.34
C GLY A 251 -12.33 9.08 59.69
N ILE A 252 -13.12 8.03 59.92
CA ILE A 252 -12.61 6.67 60.09
C ILE A 252 -11.84 6.21 58.85
N ILE A 253 -12.35 6.49 57.64
CA ILE A 253 -11.67 6.08 56.41
C ILE A 253 -10.31 6.78 56.27
N ASN A 254 -10.18 8.08 56.60
CA ASN A 254 -8.87 8.76 56.61
C ASN A 254 -7.85 8.03 57.51
N GLU A 255 -8.24 7.69 58.74
CA GLU A 255 -7.35 7.10 59.76
C GLU A 255 -7.08 5.60 59.51
N LEU A 256 -7.72 5.01 58.49
CA LEU A 256 -7.41 3.70 57.91
C LEU A 256 -6.52 3.84 56.66
N GLU A 257 -6.77 4.83 55.81
CA GLU A 257 -5.95 5.14 54.63
C GLU A 257 -4.53 5.60 55.02
N GLU A 258 -4.39 6.41 56.08
CA GLU A 258 -3.08 6.87 56.60
C GLU A 258 -2.21 5.74 57.20
N ASP A 259 -2.82 4.61 57.57
CA ASP A 259 -2.12 3.43 58.11
C ASP A 259 -1.47 2.57 57.01
N GLN A 260 -1.76 2.85 55.73
CA GLN A 260 -1.14 2.16 54.60
C GLN A 260 0.09 2.89 54.07
N SER A 261 1.20 2.15 54.01
CA SER A 261 2.40 2.52 53.27
C SER A 261 2.16 2.49 51.76
N THR A 262 1.51 3.54 51.24
CA THR A 262 1.22 3.70 49.81
C THR A 262 2.49 3.69 48.94
N TRP A 263 3.65 4.09 49.50
CA TRP A 263 4.92 4.07 48.80
C TRP A 263 5.48 2.66 48.60
N GLU A 264 5.26 1.71 49.52
CA GLU A 264 5.65 0.30 49.35
C GLU A 264 4.88 -0.37 48.22
N THR A 265 3.56 -0.14 48.15
CA THR A 265 2.72 -0.66 47.07
C THR A 265 3.15 -0.09 45.71
N LEU A 266 3.43 1.21 45.62
CA LEU A 266 3.92 1.84 44.39
C LEU A 266 5.34 1.40 44.00
N ALA A 267 6.23 1.19 44.97
CA ALA A 267 7.56 0.65 44.72
C ALA A 267 7.48 -0.79 44.18
N LYS A 268 6.59 -1.61 44.74
CA LYS A 268 6.37 -2.99 44.31
C LYS A 268 5.71 -3.07 42.92
N LEU A 269 4.74 -2.21 42.64
CA LEU A 269 4.17 -2.06 41.29
C LEU A 269 5.23 -1.71 40.23
N LYS A 270 6.16 -0.80 40.56
CA LYS A 270 7.30 -0.45 39.69
C LYS A 270 8.38 -1.52 39.57
N SER A 271 8.35 -2.56 40.41
CA SER A 271 9.30 -3.67 40.37
C SER A 271 8.86 -4.83 39.46
N PHE A 272 7.62 -4.79 38.95
CA PHE A 272 7.14 -5.79 38.01
C PHE A 272 7.73 -5.62 36.61
N PRO A 273 7.87 -6.70 35.83
CA PRO A 273 8.38 -6.66 34.47
C PRO A 273 7.48 -5.85 33.51
N PRO A 274 8.05 -5.26 32.45
CA PRO A 274 7.27 -4.66 31.38
C PRO A 274 6.37 -5.69 30.68
N GLY A 275 5.21 -5.26 30.18
CA GLY A 275 4.27 -6.13 29.47
C GLY A 275 3.09 -6.66 30.30
N LEU A 276 3.01 -6.33 31.60
CA LEU A 276 1.84 -6.64 32.43
C LEU A 276 0.53 -6.07 31.87
N ASP A 277 0.56 -4.91 31.21
CA ASP A 277 -0.66 -4.30 30.64
C ASP A 277 -1.32 -5.21 29.58
N ALA A 278 -0.52 -5.98 28.83
CA ALA A 278 -1.04 -6.95 27.87
C ALA A 278 -1.68 -8.16 28.56
N LEU A 279 -1.08 -8.64 29.66
CA LEU A 279 -1.66 -9.70 30.50
C LEU A 279 -2.99 -9.24 31.13
N TYR A 280 -3.02 -8.04 31.73
CA TYR A 280 -4.26 -7.47 32.26
C TYR A 280 -5.32 -7.27 31.18
N GLY A 281 -4.95 -6.85 29.96
CA GLY A 281 -5.86 -6.78 28.82
C GLY A 281 -6.46 -8.14 28.45
N GLN A 282 -5.66 -9.20 28.41
CA GLN A 282 -6.16 -10.57 28.19
C GLN A 282 -7.11 -11.03 29.29
N MET A 283 -6.80 -10.72 30.57
CA MET A 283 -7.66 -11.05 31.71
C MET A 283 -9.01 -10.32 31.65
N LEU A 284 -9.00 -9.02 31.36
CA LEU A 284 -10.21 -8.21 31.21
C LEU A 284 -11.08 -8.69 30.03
N LYS A 285 -10.44 -9.15 28.94
CA LYS A 285 -11.11 -9.75 27.79
C LYS A 285 -11.79 -11.08 28.14
N GLU A 286 -11.10 -12.03 28.77
CA GLU A 286 -11.72 -13.30 29.20
C GLU A 286 -12.88 -13.05 30.18
N ILE A 287 -12.70 -12.13 31.14
CA ILE A 287 -13.76 -11.73 32.07
C ILE A 287 -14.97 -11.17 31.31
N SER A 288 -14.74 -10.38 30.26
CA SER A 288 -15.81 -9.75 29.46
C SER A 288 -16.50 -10.70 28.48
N GLU A 289 -15.78 -11.71 27.97
CA GLU A 289 -16.30 -12.71 27.02
C GLU A 289 -16.92 -13.94 27.75
N SER A 290 -16.80 -14.01 29.08
CA SER A 290 -17.44 -15.00 29.96
C SER A 290 -18.98 -14.90 29.95
N PRO A 291 -19.72 -16.05 29.96
CA PRO A 291 -21.16 -16.07 30.22
C PRO A 291 -21.58 -15.43 31.55
N HIS A 292 -20.65 -15.29 32.50
CA HIS A 292 -20.87 -14.71 33.82
C HIS A 292 -20.21 -13.32 33.98
N ALA A 293 -19.87 -12.64 32.87
CA ALA A 293 -19.12 -11.38 32.86
C ALA A 293 -19.64 -10.33 33.86
N GLN A 294 -20.96 -10.09 33.92
CA GLN A 294 -21.55 -9.12 34.84
C GLN A 294 -21.29 -9.48 36.31
N LEU A 295 -21.45 -10.76 36.67
CA LEU A 295 -21.22 -11.24 38.03
C LEU A 295 -19.73 -11.17 38.40
N TYR A 296 -18.84 -11.53 37.48
CA TYR A 296 -17.40 -11.42 37.68
C TYR A 296 -16.97 -9.96 37.86
N LYS A 297 -17.49 -9.04 37.04
CA LYS A 297 -17.26 -7.59 37.18
C LYS A 297 -17.72 -7.08 38.55
N GLU A 298 -18.92 -7.45 39.01
CA GLU A 298 -19.42 -7.06 40.33
C GLU A 298 -18.56 -7.59 41.49
N VAL A 299 -18.16 -8.87 41.44
CA VAL A 299 -17.28 -9.48 42.45
C VAL A 299 -15.92 -8.78 42.50
N ILE A 300 -15.27 -8.58 41.35
CA ILE A 300 -13.97 -7.90 41.27
C ILE A 300 -14.10 -6.45 41.76
N ALA A 301 -15.12 -5.71 41.34
CA ALA A 301 -15.34 -4.34 41.76
C ALA A 301 -15.47 -4.20 43.28
N LYS A 302 -16.08 -5.18 43.98
CA LYS A 302 -16.09 -5.18 45.46
C LYS A 302 -14.73 -5.56 46.05
N VAL A 303 -14.06 -6.58 45.51
CA VAL A 303 -12.75 -7.04 46.01
C VAL A 303 -11.66 -5.97 45.84
N LEU A 304 -11.71 -5.14 44.79
CA LEU A 304 -10.75 -4.05 44.55
C LEU A 304 -10.89 -2.86 45.50
N VAL A 305 -12.02 -2.71 46.22
CA VAL A 305 -12.29 -1.54 47.08
C VAL A 305 -12.36 -1.86 48.58
N VAL A 306 -12.21 -3.13 48.98
CA VAL A 306 -12.18 -3.51 50.40
C VAL A 306 -10.83 -3.23 51.06
N TYR A 307 -10.88 -2.70 52.29
CA TYR A 307 -9.69 -2.40 53.08
C TYR A 307 -8.88 -3.64 53.51
N ARG A 308 -9.52 -4.82 53.58
CA ARG A 308 -8.90 -6.10 53.96
C ARG A 308 -9.56 -7.27 53.21
N PRO A 309 -8.92 -8.46 53.17
CA PRO A 309 -9.50 -9.65 52.54
C PRO A 309 -10.88 -10.02 53.11
N ILE A 310 -11.84 -10.16 52.20
CA ILE A 310 -13.27 -10.41 52.46
C ILE A 310 -13.55 -11.93 52.62
N THR A 311 -14.48 -12.33 53.50
CA THR A 311 -14.98 -13.73 53.53
C THR A 311 -16.05 -13.97 52.46
N LEU A 312 -16.42 -15.24 52.21
CA LEU A 312 -17.49 -15.57 51.26
C LEU A 312 -18.87 -15.05 51.74
N GLU A 313 -19.10 -15.03 53.05
CA GLU A 313 -20.30 -14.47 53.67
C GLU A 313 -20.34 -12.94 53.56
N GLU A 314 -19.21 -12.27 53.78
CA GLU A 314 -19.08 -10.82 53.58
C GLU A 314 -19.30 -10.46 52.10
N LEU A 315 -18.74 -11.25 51.17
CA LEU A 315 -18.91 -11.07 49.72
C LEU A 315 -20.38 -11.27 49.29
N ARG A 316 -21.04 -12.32 49.80
CA ARG A 316 -22.48 -12.58 49.60
C ARG A 316 -23.35 -11.41 50.06
N ALA A 317 -22.98 -10.74 51.15
CA ALA A 317 -23.71 -9.59 51.66
C ALA A 317 -23.47 -8.31 50.82
N MET A 318 -22.33 -8.20 50.13
CA MET A 318 -21.92 -7.01 49.37
C MET A 318 -22.26 -7.04 47.87
N VAL A 319 -22.48 -8.23 47.29
CA VAL A 319 -22.85 -8.41 45.88
C VAL A 319 -24.31 -8.86 45.80
N GLU A 320 -25.19 -8.02 45.26
CA GLU A 320 -26.64 -8.27 45.19
C GLU A 320 -26.94 -9.60 44.48
N ALA A 321 -26.27 -9.84 43.35
CA ALA A 321 -26.42 -11.06 42.56
C ALA A 321 -26.00 -12.36 43.27
N LEU A 322 -25.24 -12.29 44.38
CA LEU A 322 -24.84 -13.47 45.16
C LEU A 322 -25.79 -13.80 46.31
N LYS A 323 -26.76 -12.95 46.65
CA LYS A 323 -27.59 -13.13 47.86
C LYS A 323 -28.32 -14.46 47.92
N ASP A 324 -28.82 -14.94 46.79
CA ASP A 324 -29.61 -16.19 46.72
C ASP A 324 -28.75 -17.46 46.62
N PHE A 325 -27.44 -17.32 46.36
CA PHE A 325 -26.51 -18.44 46.24
C PHE A 325 -26.07 -18.98 47.61
N ASN A 326 -25.80 -20.28 47.70
CA ASN A 326 -25.20 -20.87 48.89
C ASN A 326 -23.67 -20.71 48.87
N ILE A 327 -23.00 -20.84 50.01
CA ILE A 327 -21.55 -20.57 50.13
C ILE A 327 -20.70 -21.45 49.20
N LYS A 328 -21.11 -22.70 48.91
CA LYS A 328 -20.39 -23.57 47.97
C LYS A 328 -20.51 -23.08 46.53
N ASP A 329 -21.67 -22.59 46.12
CA ASP A 329 -21.86 -22.03 44.78
C ASP A 329 -20.97 -20.78 44.62
N ILE A 330 -20.90 -19.94 45.66
CA ILE A 330 -20.04 -18.74 45.68
C ILE A 330 -18.55 -19.14 45.65
N GLU A 331 -18.16 -20.17 46.40
CA GLU A 331 -16.81 -20.75 46.35
C GLU A 331 -16.47 -21.24 44.93
N GLU A 332 -17.40 -21.92 44.25
CA GLU A 332 -17.21 -22.38 42.87
C GLU A 332 -17.11 -21.23 41.86
N ILE A 333 -17.94 -20.19 42.00
CA ILE A 333 -17.90 -18.96 41.19
C ILE A 333 -16.55 -18.24 41.36
N VAL A 334 -16.09 -18.04 42.59
CA VAL A 334 -14.80 -17.40 42.89
C VAL A 334 -13.65 -18.26 42.41
N ALA A 335 -13.70 -19.58 42.60
CA ALA A 335 -12.68 -20.50 42.10
C ALA A 335 -12.65 -20.54 40.56
N SER A 336 -13.80 -20.40 39.90
CA SER A 336 -13.87 -20.30 38.43
C SER A 336 -13.20 -19.04 37.91
N LEU A 337 -13.51 -17.89 38.54
CA LEU A 337 -12.87 -16.62 38.22
C LEU A 337 -11.35 -16.66 38.43
N LEU A 338 -10.90 -17.18 39.58
CA LEU A 338 -9.47 -17.33 39.89
C LEU A 338 -8.77 -18.29 38.93
N ARG A 339 -9.43 -19.37 38.46
CA ARG A 339 -8.88 -20.29 37.46
C ARG A 339 -8.65 -19.59 36.12
N ALA A 340 -9.60 -18.80 35.62
CA ALA A 340 -9.41 -18.02 34.39
C ALA A 340 -8.19 -17.09 34.51
N MET A 341 -8.12 -16.32 35.60
CA MET A 341 -6.99 -15.43 35.90
C MET A 341 -5.64 -16.18 36.01
N ALA A 342 -5.62 -17.37 36.61
CA ALA A 342 -4.40 -18.16 36.82
C ALA A 342 -3.91 -18.86 35.54
N VAL A 343 -4.81 -19.30 34.64
CA VAL A 343 -4.43 -19.89 33.34
C VAL A 343 -3.70 -18.86 32.49
N LEU A 344 -4.21 -17.63 32.41
CA LEU A 344 -3.55 -16.53 31.70
C LEU A 344 -2.20 -16.17 32.31
N TRP A 345 -2.10 -16.09 33.64
CA TRP A 345 -0.82 -15.88 34.33
C TRP A 345 0.22 -16.95 33.95
N HIS A 346 -0.18 -18.22 33.94
CA HIS A 346 0.72 -19.31 33.54
C HIS A 346 1.14 -19.22 32.08
N GLN A 347 0.21 -19.02 31.14
CA GLN A 347 0.51 -18.88 29.72
C GLN A 347 1.48 -17.73 29.43
N TRP A 348 1.25 -16.57 30.04
CA TRP A 348 2.12 -15.40 29.91
C TRP A 348 3.51 -15.67 30.51
N SER A 349 3.58 -16.33 31.67
CA SER A 349 4.86 -16.67 32.31
C SER A 349 5.71 -17.61 31.47
N SER A 350 5.11 -18.59 30.77
CA SER A 350 5.83 -19.47 29.85
C SER A 350 6.35 -18.72 28.62
N GLN A 351 5.53 -17.86 27.99
CA GLN A 351 5.96 -17.09 26.81
C GLN A 351 7.13 -16.14 27.11
N MET A 352 7.17 -15.54 28.31
CA MET A 352 8.32 -14.75 28.77
C MET A 352 9.59 -15.59 28.93
N MET A 353 9.49 -16.82 29.44
CA MET A 353 10.66 -17.70 29.66
C MET A 353 11.21 -18.33 28.38
N ASP A 354 10.41 -18.40 27.31
CA ASP A 354 10.83 -18.89 25.98
C ASP A 354 11.38 -17.76 25.06
N SER A 355 11.49 -16.52 25.58
CA SER A 355 11.89 -15.32 24.80
C SER A 355 13.30 -14.78 25.11
N ASP A 356 14.04 -15.43 26.02
CA ASP A 356 15.46 -15.16 26.37
C ASP A 356 16.39 -16.26 25.80
#